data_AF-A0A3D5D9V2-F1
#
_entry.id   AF-A0A3D5D9V2-F1
#
_cell.length_a   1.000
_cell.length_b   1.000
_cell.length_c   1.000
_cell.angle_alpha   90.00
_cell.angle_beta   90.00
_cell.angle_gamma   90.00
#
_symmetry.space_group_name_H-M   'P 1'
#
loop_
_entity.id
_entity.type
_entity.pdbx_description
1 polymer ?
#
loop_
_entity_poly.entity_id
_entity_poly.type
_entity_poly.pdbx_seq_one_letter_code
_entity_poly.pdbx_strand_id
1 'polypeptide(L)'
;MITPESRPTCHALPHEIKFENEFGSVGFMKNIAEHPDSIRAVASRLLSKAVQSREFKELPKCDHICSSRPQSDVVYRVQPTVFLPERKQQALCLSSEKRTKLKPLRFDKKEFNTVEELNTWIMDLSQGRGADGKLLYKLCGGNCSPRYQFYIAKRMDKLFVETEILCGLARDRKSDQYAVSTSIRWQCSDN
;
A
#
# COMPACT_ATOMS: atom_id res chain seq x y z
N MET A 1 6.16 -46.98 8.48
CA MET A 1 7.18 -45.92 8.72
C MET A 1 6.49 -44.60 8.48
N ILE A 2 6.23 -43.85 9.56
CA ILE A 2 5.55 -42.55 9.49
C ILE A 2 6.69 -41.51 9.41
N THR A 3 6.76 -40.78 8.31
CA THR A 3 7.69 -39.66 8.14
C THR A 3 7.40 -38.58 9.17
N PRO A 4 8.43 -37.95 9.78
CA PRO A 4 8.19 -36.87 10.71
C PRO A 4 7.65 -35.67 9.93
N GLU A 5 6.38 -35.35 10.17
CA GLU A 5 5.78 -34.09 9.72
C GLU A 5 6.69 -32.95 10.19
N SER A 6 7.18 -32.17 9.23
CA SER A 6 7.94 -30.96 9.50
C SER A 6 7.10 -30.06 10.40
N ARG A 7 7.60 -29.78 11.61
CA ARG A 7 6.97 -28.79 12.50
C ARG A 7 6.82 -27.49 11.71
N PRO A 8 5.65 -26.82 11.75
CA PRO A 8 5.47 -25.55 11.06
C PRO A 8 6.53 -24.55 11.55
N THR A 9 7.36 -24.06 10.64
CA THR A 9 8.36 -23.04 10.96
C THR A 9 7.62 -21.73 11.27
N CYS A 10 7.61 -21.36 12.54
CA CYS A 10 6.95 -20.15 13.02
C CYS A 10 7.83 -18.93 12.77
N HIS A 11 7.38 -18.02 11.90
CA HIS A 11 8.09 -16.77 11.59
C HIS A 11 7.87 -15.72 12.68
N ALA A 12 8.92 -14.98 13.04
CA ALA A 12 8.77 -13.82 13.92
C ALA A 12 7.80 -12.80 13.31
N LEU A 13 6.90 -12.26 14.13
CA LEU A 13 5.94 -11.25 13.71
C LEU A 13 6.47 -9.84 14.02
N PRO A 14 6.20 -8.83 13.16
CA PRO A 14 5.45 -8.93 11.92
C PRO A 14 6.21 -9.67 10.81
N HIS A 15 5.50 -10.53 10.07
CA HIS A 15 6.04 -11.27 8.93
C HIS A 15 5.32 -10.84 7.65
N GLU A 16 6.07 -10.53 6.60
CA GLU A 16 5.52 -10.10 5.32
C GLU A 16 5.81 -11.10 4.22
N ILE A 17 4.75 -11.62 3.62
CA ILE A 17 4.77 -12.55 2.49
C ILE A 17 4.48 -11.73 1.23
N LYS A 18 5.48 -11.61 0.35
CA LYS A 18 5.29 -10.96 -0.95
C LYS A 18 4.27 -11.73 -1.77
N PHE A 19 3.33 -11.02 -2.37
CA PHE A 19 2.25 -11.64 -3.13
C PHE A 19 2.39 -11.31 -4.61
N GLU A 20 2.13 -10.06 -5.00
CA GLU A 20 2.15 -9.64 -6.40
C GLU A 20 2.83 -8.28 -6.55
N ASN A 21 3.47 -8.08 -7.69
CA ASN A 21 4.10 -6.81 -8.04
C ASN A 21 4.00 -6.57 -9.54
N GLU A 22 3.48 -5.40 -9.91
CA GLU A 22 3.23 -5.01 -11.29
C GLU A 22 3.53 -3.54 -11.54
N PHE A 23 3.52 -3.14 -12.81
CA PHE A 23 3.67 -1.76 -13.22
C PHE A 23 2.35 -1.20 -13.74
N GLY A 24 1.93 -0.04 -13.24
CA GLY A 24 0.79 0.71 -13.75
C GLY A 24 1.24 2.02 -14.39
N SER A 25 0.54 2.50 -15.40
CA SER A 25 0.80 3.81 -16.02
C SER A 25 -0.13 4.88 -15.46
N VAL A 26 0.37 6.11 -15.31
CA VAL A 26 -0.46 7.29 -14.96
C VAL A 26 -0.84 8.21 -16.11
N GLY A 27 -0.53 7.85 -17.37
CA GLY A 27 -0.87 8.67 -18.52
C GLY A 27 -2.39 8.92 -18.62
N PHE A 28 -2.82 10.16 -18.87
CA PHE A 28 -4.23 10.59 -18.82
C PHE A 28 -5.18 9.65 -19.58
N MET A 29 -4.85 9.27 -20.83
CA MET A 29 -5.68 8.32 -21.58
C MET A 29 -5.71 6.92 -20.97
N LYS A 30 -4.56 6.44 -20.48
CA LYS A 30 -4.44 5.11 -19.85
C LYS A 30 -5.13 5.05 -18.49
N ASN A 31 -5.14 6.15 -17.74
CA ASN A 31 -5.71 6.23 -16.39
C ASN A 31 -7.21 6.54 -16.34
N ILE A 32 -7.77 7.05 -17.44
CA ILE A 32 -9.21 7.27 -17.61
C ILE A 32 -9.86 6.09 -18.31
N ALA A 33 -9.15 5.44 -19.24
CA ALA A 33 -9.65 4.24 -19.89
C ALA A 33 -9.69 3.06 -18.92
N GLU A 34 -10.65 2.15 -19.12
CA GLU A 34 -10.68 0.79 -18.55
C GLU A 34 -9.52 -0.09 -19.08
N HIS A 35 -8.43 0.53 -19.55
CA HIS A 35 -7.28 -0.17 -20.07
C HIS A 35 -6.67 -1.04 -18.95
N PRO A 36 -6.29 -2.29 -19.24
CA PRO A 36 -5.77 -3.22 -18.23
C PRO A 36 -4.50 -2.69 -17.52
N ASP A 37 -3.68 -1.93 -18.24
CA ASP A 37 -2.44 -1.33 -17.69
C ASP A 37 -2.66 0.00 -16.93
N SER A 38 -3.91 0.44 -16.80
CA SER A 38 -4.24 1.61 -15.98
C SER A 38 -3.89 1.32 -14.52
N ILE A 39 -3.38 2.31 -13.79
CA ILE A 39 -3.05 2.09 -12.38
C ILE A 39 -4.30 1.68 -11.58
N ARG A 40 -5.48 2.14 -12.01
CA ARG A 40 -6.78 1.80 -11.41
C ARG A 40 -7.14 0.32 -11.61
N ALA A 41 -6.99 -0.20 -12.83
CA ALA A 41 -7.30 -1.60 -13.14
C ALA A 41 -6.29 -2.54 -12.47
N VAL A 42 -5.00 -2.21 -12.53
CA VAL A 42 -3.95 -2.96 -11.83
C VAL A 42 -4.21 -2.98 -10.31
N ALA A 43 -4.49 -1.82 -9.70
CA ALA A 43 -4.83 -1.72 -8.29
C ALA A 43 -6.04 -2.59 -7.91
N SER A 44 -7.14 -2.48 -8.68
CA SER A 44 -8.35 -3.26 -8.44
C SER A 44 -8.08 -4.76 -8.44
N ARG A 45 -7.38 -5.25 -9.48
CA ARG A 45 -7.07 -6.67 -9.63
C ARG A 45 -6.14 -7.19 -8.53
N LEU A 46 -5.08 -6.44 -8.21
CA LEU A 46 -4.13 -6.83 -7.17
C LEU A 46 -4.78 -6.85 -5.78
N LEU A 47 -5.57 -5.84 -5.45
CA LEU A 47 -6.30 -5.77 -4.19
C LEU A 47 -7.31 -6.91 -4.08
N SER A 48 -8.14 -7.13 -5.11
CA SER A 48 -9.12 -8.22 -5.14
C SER A 48 -8.47 -9.59 -4.97
N LYS A 49 -7.34 -9.84 -5.64
CA LYS A 49 -6.59 -11.09 -5.48
C LYS A 49 -6.05 -11.25 -4.06
N ALA A 50 -5.45 -10.19 -3.50
CA ALA A 50 -4.87 -10.23 -2.15
C ALA A 50 -5.94 -10.46 -1.06
N VAL A 51 -7.08 -9.78 -1.11
CA VAL A 51 -8.17 -9.96 -0.11
C VAL A 51 -8.89 -11.31 -0.24
N GLN A 52 -8.76 -11.98 -1.38
CA GLN A 52 -9.30 -13.31 -1.61
C GLN A 52 -8.29 -14.44 -1.31
N SER A 53 -7.01 -14.09 -1.09
CA SER A 53 -5.93 -15.05 -0.86
C SER A 53 -6.12 -15.86 0.41
N ARG A 54 -5.51 -17.06 0.42
CA ARG A 54 -5.56 -17.95 1.57
C ARG A 54 -4.77 -17.37 2.73
N GLU A 55 -3.60 -16.81 2.44
CA GLU A 55 -2.68 -16.18 3.40
C GLU A 55 -3.32 -15.00 4.13
N PHE A 56 -4.22 -14.27 3.46
CA PHE A 56 -5.00 -13.21 4.09
C PHE A 56 -6.14 -13.75 4.95
N LYS A 57 -6.84 -14.80 4.50
CA LYS A 57 -8.00 -15.39 5.19
C LYS A 57 -7.60 -16.27 6.38
N GLU A 58 -6.46 -16.95 6.28
CA GLU A 58 -5.94 -17.85 7.30
C GLU A 58 -4.84 -17.16 8.11
N LEU A 59 -5.00 -17.15 9.43
CA LEU A 59 -3.99 -16.66 10.35
C LEU A 59 -2.88 -17.71 10.51
N PRO A 60 -1.63 -17.30 10.82
CA PRO A 60 -0.55 -18.24 11.08
C PRO A 60 -0.92 -19.18 12.24
N LYS A 61 -0.79 -20.49 12.02
CA LYS A 61 -1.05 -21.57 13.00
C LYS A 61 0.05 -21.69 14.05
N CYS A 62 0.43 -20.57 14.64
CA CYS A 62 1.51 -20.53 15.62
C CYS A 62 0.99 -19.89 16.91
N ASP A 63 0.46 -20.75 17.78
CA ASP A 63 -0.27 -20.40 19.01
C ASP A 63 0.58 -19.70 20.08
N HIS A 64 1.90 -19.55 19.87
CA HIS A 64 2.84 -18.97 20.83
C HIS A 64 3.56 -17.70 20.35
N ILE A 65 3.27 -17.16 19.17
CA ILE A 65 4.01 -15.98 18.65
C ILE A 65 3.41 -14.65 19.12
N CYS A 66 2.12 -14.62 19.46
CA CYS A 66 1.46 -13.41 19.94
C CYS A 66 0.89 -13.59 21.34
N SER A 67 1.10 -12.59 22.21
CA SER A 67 0.33 -12.41 23.44
C SER A 67 -1.08 -11.89 23.17
N SER A 68 -1.33 -11.31 21.99
CA SER A 68 -2.62 -10.83 21.50
C SER A 68 -3.14 -11.65 20.33
N ARG A 69 -4.32 -11.30 19.80
CA ARG A 69 -4.91 -12.00 18.66
C ARG A 69 -4.08 -11.73 17.40
N PRO A 70 -3.62 -12.76 16.66
CA PRO A 70 -2.97 -12.55 15.37
C PRO A 70 -3.96 -11.93 14.38
N GLN A 71 -3.45 -11.07 13.51
CA GLN A 71 -4.20 -10.44 12.42
C GLN A 71 -3.38 -10.45 11.13
N SER A 72 -4.10 -10.41 10.00
CA SER A 72 -3.55 -10.34 8.66
C SER A 72 -3.99 -9.03 8.01
N ASP A 73 -3.04 -8.34 7.39
CA ASP A 73 -3.29 -7.15 6.59
C ASP A 73 -2.78 -7.37 5.16
N VAL A 74 -3.52 -6.88 4.18
CA VAL A 74 -2.94 -6.63 2.86
C VAL A 74 -2.13 -5.34 2.96
N VAL A 75 -0.84 -5.41 2.67
CA VAL A 75 0.00 -4.23 2.50
C VAL A 75 0.06 -3.90 1.02
N TYR A 76 -0.63 -2.84 0.63
CA TYR A 76 -0.66 -2.35 -0.74
C TYR A 76 0.26 -1.13 -0.88
N ARG A 77 1.20 -1.18 -1.83
CA ARG A 77 2.21 -0.13 -2.02
C ARG A 77 2.18 0.41 -3.43
N VAL A 78 2.34 1.73 -3.54
CA VAL A 78 2.42 2.46 -4.81
C VAL A 78 3.57 3.45 -4.77
N GLN A 79 4.48 3.37 -5.73
CA GLN A 79 5.61 4.30 -5.84
C GLN A 79 6.06 4.53 -7.29
N PRO A 80 6.60 5.72 -7.63
CA PRO A 80 7.26 5.94 -8.90
C PRO A 80 8.43 4.97 -9.11
N THR A 81 8.66 4.54 -10.35
CA THR A 81 9.82 3.68 -10.69
C THR A 81 11.11 4.47 -10.88
N VAL A 82 11.00 5.73 -11.29
CA VAL A 82 12.14 6.60 -11.56
C VAL A 82 11.98 7.95 -10.86
N PHE A 83 12.99 8.35 -10.10
CA PHE A 83 13.07 9.66 -9.45
C PHE A 83 14.06 10.56 -10.17
N LEU A 84 13.83 11.89 -10.08
CA LEU A 84 14.84 12.85 -10.50
C LEU A 84 16.12 12.70 -9.65
N PRO A 85 17.30 12.89 -10.23
CA PRO A 85 18.55 12.90 -9.46
C PRO A 85 18.53 14.04 -8.43
N GLU A 86 19.24 13.87 -7.32
CA GLU A 86 19.22 14.80 -6.18
C GLU A 86 19.46 16.26 -6.57
N ARG A 87 20.41 16.54 -7.47
CA ARG A 87 20.69 17.89 -7.99
C ARG A 87 19.51 18.57 -8.71
N LYS A 88 18.51 17.79 -9.14
CA LYS A 88 17.27 18.27 -9.78
C LYS A 88 16.07 18.23 -8.83
N GLN A 89 16.26 17.77 -7.59
CA GLN A 89 15.21 17.76 -6.58
C GLN A 89 15.05 19.16 -6.00
N GLN A 90 13.81 19.54 -5.72
CA GLN A 90 13.54 20.75 -4.95
C GLN A 90 13.92 20.50 -3.49
N ALA A 91 14.48 21.52 -2.82
CA ALA A 91 14.88 21.43 -1.41
C ALA A 91 13.72 20.96 -0.52
N LEU A 92 12.49 21.40 -0.82
CA LEU A 92 11.28 20.94 -0.14
C LEU A 92 11.12 19.41 -0.21
N CYS A 93 11.26 18.80 -1.39
CA CYS A 93 11.10 17.36 -1.56
C CYS A 93 12.16 16.56 -0.80
N LEU A 94 13.41 17.04 -0.76
CA LEU A 94 14.48 16.43 0.03
C LEU A 94 14.22 16.54 1.54
N SER A 95 13.69 17.68 2.00
CA SER A 95 13.34 17.88 3.41
C SER A 95 12.15 17.00 3.83
N SER A 96 11.11 16.93 2.98
CA SER A 96 9.94 16.08 3.18
C SER A 96 10.33 14.60 3.18
N GLU A 97 11.24 14.19 2.29
CA GLU A 97 11.78 12.83 2.23
C GLU A 97 12.40 12.45 3.59
N LYS A 98 13.31 13.28 4.12
CA LYS A 98 13.97 13.03 5.40
C LYS A 98 12.97 12.95 6.55
N ARG A 99 12.02 13.89 6.61
CA ARG A 99 11.02 13.97 7.69
C ARG A 99 10.06 12.79 7.66
N THR A 100 9.49 12.50 6.49
CA THR A 100 8.44 11.48 6.37
C THR A 100 8.98 10.06 6.29
N LYS A 101 10.27 9.88 5.99
CA LYS A 101 10.95 8.59 6.17
C LYS A 101 11.07 8.19 7.65
N LEU A 102 11.22 9.17 8.55
CA LEU A 102 11.26 8.92 10.00
C LEU A 102 9.86 8.84 10.61
N LYS A 103 8.96 9.72 10.18
CA LYS A 103 7.57 9.76 10.64
C LYS A 103 6.64 9.93 9.44
N PRO A 104 6.17 8.82 8.84
CA PRO A 104 5.25 8.87 7.71
C PRO A 104 4.01 9.69 8.04
N LEU A 105 3.45 10.36 7.03
CA LEU A 105 2.13 10.98 7.18
C LEU A 105 1.10 9.88 7.30
N ARG A 106 0.22 10.03 8.29
CA ARG A 106 -0.91 9.13 8.52
C ARG A 106 -2.21 9.91 8.43
N PHE A 107 -3.24 9.26 7.92
CA PHE A 107 -4.60 9.76 7.87
C PHE A 107 -5.47 8.93 8.80
N ASP A 108 -6.64 9.47 9.16
CA ASP A 108 -7.62 8.75 9.96
C ASP A 108 -7.99 7.42 9.30
N LYS A 109 -8.22 6.41 10.14
CA LYS A 109 -8.62 5.08 9.66
C LYS A 109 -9.91 5.20 8.85
N LYS A 110 -9.92 4.57 7.67
CA LYS A 110 -11.09 4.54 6.78
C LYS A 110 -11.70 3.16 6.76
N GLU A 111 -12.97 3.11 6.46
CA GLU A 111 -13.76 1.89 6.33
C GLU A 111 -14.45 1.88 4.97
N PHE A 112 -14.43 0.74 4.30
CA PHE A 112 -15.05 0.54 3.00
C PHE A 112 -15.81 -0.79 2.97
N ASN A 113 -16.90 -0.85 2.21
CA ASN A 113 -17.68 -2.08 2.05
C ASN A 113 -17.08 -2.98 0.97
N THR A 114 -16.44 -2.40 -0.05
CA THR A 114 -15.92 -3.14 -1.20
C THR A 114 -14.52 -2.70 -1.61
N VAL A 115 -13.84 -3.53 -2.41
CA VAL A 115 -12.53 -3.20 -2.99
C VAL A 115 -12.65 -2.04 -3.98
N GLU A 116 -13.78 -1.91 -4.66
CA GLU A 116 -14.05 -0.85 -5.62
C GLU A 116 -14.17 0.52 -4.95
N GLU A 117 -14.87 0.59 -3.80
CA GLU A 117 -14.96 1.81 -2.98
C GLU A 117 -13.57 2.22 -2.46
N LEU A 118 -12.82 1.25 -1.93
CA LEU A 118 -11.45 1.44 -1.48
C LEU A 118 -10.56 1.97 -2.61
N ASN A 119 -10.55 1.30 -3.77
CA ASN A 119 -9.73 1.69 -4.90
C ASN A 119 -10.09 3.09 -5.40
N THR A 120 -11.39 3.44 -5.42
CA THR A 120 -11.82 4.79 -5.77
C THR A 120 -11.28 5.84 -4.81
N TRP A 121 -11.33 5.59 -3.50
CA TRP A 121 -10.72 6.49 -2.51
C TRP A 121 -9.20 6.58 -2.66
N ILE A 122 -8.49 5.47 -2.89
CA ILE A 122 -7.03 5.47 -3.16
C ILE A 122 -6.71 6.34 -4.39
N MET A 123 -7.51 6.24 -5.47
CA MET A 123 -7.33 7.05 -6.67
C MET A 123 -7.55 8.54 -6.38
N ASP A 124 -8.57 8.89 -5.60
CA ASP A 124 -8.82 10.28 -5.24
C ASP A 124 -7.72 10.85 -4.35
N LEU A 125 -7.31 10.12 -3.31
CA LEU A 125 -6.20 10.48 -2.44
C LEU A 125 -4.92 10.73 -3.25
N SER A 126 -4.55 9.79 -4.13
CA SER A 126 -3.30 9.85 -4.90
C SER A 126 -3.31 10.91 -6.02
N GLN A 127 -4.47 11.39 -6.43
CA GLN A 127 -4.63 12.46 -7.43
C GLN A 127 -4.88 13.84 -6.79
N GLY A 128 -4.84 13.95 -5.47
CA GLY A 128 -5.12 15.20 -4.78
C GLY A 128 -6.61 15.62 -4.82
N ARG A 129 -7.50 14.65 -5.06
CA ARG A 129 -8.96 14.83 -5.05
C ARG A 129 -9.56 14.37 -3.72
N GLY A 130 -10.83 14.72 -3.50
CA GLY A 130 -11.48 14.50 -2.20
C GLY A 130 -10.86 15.32 -1.07
N ALA A 131 -11.34 15.13 0.15
CA ALA A 131 -10.83 15.86 1.33
C ALA A 131 -9.40 15.44 1.67
N ASP A 132 -9.15 14.13 1.75
CA ASP A 132 -7.84 13.58 2.13
C ASP A 132 -6.77 13.86 1.08
N GLY A 133 -7.09 13.77 -0.22
CA GLY A 133 -6.14 14.09 -1.30
C GLY A 133 -5.75 15.57 -1.31
N LYS A 134 -6.73 16.48 -1.13
CA LYS A 134 -6.43 17.91 -1.00
C LYS A 134 -5.53 18.20 0.20
N LEU A 135 -5.82 17.57 1.34
CA LEU A 135 -4.99 17.68 2.54
C LEU A 135 -3.59 17.11 2.31
N LEU A 136 -3.48 15.94 1.69
CA LEU A 136 -2.20 15.32 1.35
C LEU A 136 -1.31 16.26 0.55
N TYR A 137 -1.82 16.82 -0.54
CA TYR A 137 -1.03 17.68 -1.40
C TYR A 137 -0.72 19.04 -0.76
N LYS A 138 -1.55 19.50 0.19
CA LYS A 138 -1.22 20.63 1.07
C LYS A 138 -0.06 20.31 2.02
N LEU A 139 0.01 19.08 2.55
CA LEU A 139 1.05 18.65 3.50
C LEU A 139 2.37 18.26 2.82
N CYS A 140 2.32 17.55 1.69
CA CYS A 140 3.51 17.19 0.93
C CYS A 140 4.10 18.40 0.21
N GLY A 141 3.25 19.25 -0.39
CA GLY A 141 3.63 20.42 -1.16
C GLY A 141 4.43 20.14 -2.43
N GLY A 142 4.57 21.17 -3.26
CA GLY A 142 5.47 21.17 -4.43
C GLY A 142 5.17 20.12 -5.50
N ASN A 143 6.17 19.82 -6.32
CA ASN A 143 6.13 18.79 -7.37
C ASN A 143 6.63 17.42 -6.87
N CYS A 144 6.63 17.21 -5.55
CA CYS A 144 7.05 15.98 -4.91
C CYS A 144 6.11 14.83 -5.30
N SER A 145 6.63 13.61 -5.39
CA SER A 145 5.81 12.43 -5.75
C SER A 145 5.67 11.53 -4.53
N PRO A 146 4.49 11.53 -3.86
CA PRO A 146 4.31 10.74 -2.66
C PRO A 146 4.41 9.24 -2.97
N ARG A 147 4.90 8.49 -1.98
CA ARG A 147 4.88 7.02 -1.98
C ARG A 147 3.88 6.56 -0.95
N TYR A 148 3.03 5.63 -1.34
CA TYR A 148 1.88 5.22 -0.57
C TYR A 148 2.05 3.80 -0.07
N GLN A 149 1.68 3.59 1.18
CA GLN A 149 1.54 2.28 1.79
C GLN A 149 0.21 2.23 2.54
N PHE A 150 -0.63 1.27 2.17
CA PHE A 150 -1.93 1.04 2.77
C PHE A 150 -1.92 -0.31 3.46
N TYR A 151 -2.32 -0.35 4.72
CA TYR A 151 -2.55 -1.58 5.48
C TYR A 151 -4.05 -1.82 5.54
N ILE A 152 -4.50 -2.89 4.91
CA ILE A 152 -5.91 -3.17 4.70
C ILE A 152 -6.25 -4.44 5.48
N ALA A 153 -6.94 -4.26 6.60
CA ALA A 153 -7.49 -5.34 7.41
C ALA A 153 -8.91 -5.65 6.96
N LYS A 154 -9.35 -6.91 7.08
CA LYS A 154 -10.76 -7.26 6.93
C LYS A 154 -11.34 -7.59 8.30
N ARG A 155 -12.42 -6.91 8.68
CA ARG A 155 -13.17 -7.21 9.91
C ARG A 155 -14.65 -7.33 9.54
N MET A 156 -15.23 -8.49 9.84
CA MET A 156 -16.54 -8.88 9.29
C MET A 156 -16.51 -8.75 7.76
N ASP A 157 -17.47 -8.04 7.16
CA ASP A 157 -17.56 -7.82 5.72
C ASP A 157 -17.01 -6.48 5.26
N LYS A 158 -16.22 -5.80 6.11
CA LYS A 158 -15.68 -4.47 5.81
C LYS A 158 -14.16 -4.45 5.77
N LEU A 159 -13.64 -3.53 4.96
CA LEU A 159 -12.22 -3.25 4.77
C LEU A 159 -11.84 -2.03 5.61
N PHE A 160 -10.88 -2.20 6.51
CA PHE A 160 -10.34 -1.13 7.35
C PHE A 160 -8.95 -0.77 6.87
N VAL A 161 -8.72 0.52 6.64
CA VAL A 161 -7.49 0.99 6.00
C VAL A 161 -6.76 1.98 6.89
N GLU A 162 -5.51 1.63 7.17
CA GLU A 162 -4.51 2.53 7.70
C GLU A 162 -3.54 2.92 6.59
N THR A 163 -3.09 4.17 6.60
CA THR A 163 -2.30 4.72 5.50
C THR A 163 -1.04 5.37 6.03
N GLU A 164 0.07 5.07 5.38
CA GLU A 164 1.36 5.71 5.58
C GLU A 164 1.84 6.28 4.26
N ILE A 165 2.16 7.58 4.28
CA ILE A 165 2.60 8.31 3.10
C ILE A 165 3.95 8.96 3.36
N LEU A 166 4.87 8.67 2.46
CA LEU A 166 6.16 9.30 2.40
C LEU A 166 6.12 10.38 1.32
N CYS A 167 6.00 11.63 1.75
CA CYS A 167 6.15 12.81 0.89
C CYS A 167 7.64 12.97 0.58
N GLY A 168 8.04 12.79 -0.67
CA GLY A 168 9.46 12.65 -0.95
C GLY A 168 9.88 13.15 -2.31
N LEU A 169 10.86 12.45 -2.86
CA LEU A 169 11.47 12.74 -4.14
C LEU A 169 10.43 12.98 -5.25
N ALA A 170 10.68 13.99 -6.09
CA ALA A 170 9.95 14.17 -7.33
C ALA A 170 10.31 13.06 -8.33
N ARG A 171 9.31 12.47 -8.97
CA ARG A 171 9.49 11.49 -10.04
C ARG A 171 10.02 12.13 -11.32
N ASP A 172 10.70 11.34 -12.14
CA ASP A 172 10.91 11.71 -13.53
C ASP A 172 9.59 11.60 -14.30
N ARG A 173 9.05 12.72 -14.78
CA ARG A 173 7.79 12.75 -15.52
C ARG A 173 7.88 12.16 -16.93
N LYS A 174 9.10 11.92 -17.44
CA LYS A 174 9.31 11.16 -18.68
C LYS A 174 8.97 9.68 -18.51
N SER A 175 9.02 9.17 -17.28
CA SER A 175 8.47 7.87 -16.93
C SER A 175 7.04 8.05 -16.44
N ASP A 176 6.10 7.40 -17.12
CA ASP A 176 4.69 7.34 -16.71
C ASP A 176 4.40 6.13 -15.80
N GLN A 177 5.41 5.36 -15.42
CA GLN A 177 5.25 4.09 -14.72
C GLN A 177 5.39 4.21 -13.19
N TYR A 178 4.55 3.43 -12.51
CA TYR A 178 4.57 3.23 -11.07
C TYR A 178 4.66 1.74 -10.78
N ALA A 179 5.47 1.38 -9.79
CA ALA A 179 5.43 0.05 -9.21
C ALA A 179 4.26 -0.03 -8.23
N VAL A 180 3.43 -1.04 -8.42
CA VAL A 180 2.25 -1.35 -7.62
C VAL A 180 2.42 -2.76 -7.08
N SER A 181 2.36 -2.93 -5.76
CA SER A 181 2.58 -4.25 -5.16
C SER A 181 1.61 -4.52 -4.01
N THR A 182 1.38 -5.81 -3.78
CA THR A 182 0.68 -6.33 -2.62
C THR A 182 1.54 -7.37 -1.91
N SER A 183 1.42 -7.38 -0.59
CA SER A 183 1.96 -8.42 0.27
C SER A 183 0.98 -8.70 1.39
N ILE A 184 1.05 -9.88 1.99
CA ILE A 184 0.29 -10.20 3.18
C ILE A 184 1.21 -10.03 4.38
N ARG A 185 0.82 -9.15 5.30
CA ARG A 185 1.52 -8.95 6.58
C ARG A 185 0.73 -9.64 7.67
N TRP A 186 1.34 -10.63 8.30
CA TRP A 186 0.87 -11.16 9.56
C TRP A 186 1.49 -10.35 10.69
N GLN A 187 0.68 -10.01 11.69
CA GLN A 187 1.13 -9.30 12.88
C GLN A 187 0.26 -9.64 14.08
N CYS A 188 0.75 -9.30 15.28
CA CYS A 188 -0.08 -9.31 16.48
C CYS A 188 -0.93 -8.03 16.49
N SER A 189 -2.18 -8.10 16.94
CA SER A 189 -2.96 -6.90 17.19
C SER A 189 -2.29 -6.07 18.29
N ASP A 190 -2.13 -4.78 18.05
CA ASP A 190 -1.81 -3.83 19.12
C ASP A 190 -3.06 -3.77 20.02
N ASN A 191 -2.91 -4.18 21.29
CA ASN A 191 -3.97 -4.07 22.31
C ASN A 191 -4.39 -2.61 22.50
#